data_AF-A0A1H6Y7W0-F1
#
_entry.id   AF-A0A1H6Y7W0-F1
#
_cell.length_a   1.000
_cell.length_b   1.000
_cell.length_c   1.000
_cell.angle_alpha   90.00
_cell.angle_beta   90.00
_cell.angle_gamma   90.00
#
_symmetry.space_group_name_H-M   'P 1'
#
loop_
_entity.id
_entity.type
_entity.pdbx_description
1 polymer ?
#
loop_
_entity_poly.entity_id
_entity_poly.type
_entity_poly.pdbx_seq_one_letter_code
_entity_poly.pdbx_strand_id
1 'polypeptide(L)'
;MPFIKKKYQGPSDSFLDEVLTDVIAYVTDKTIHGDDTWQLIRSLSWPFGTVLKIPNHQDGEYGYMGLMTDKIRVGSSYANWFKQDDILRKEFALNKNGLGISDQTDFSILNGKVTTKIRIPHDVVIRTKYGADGKPIREYSTNYTFNEADSFVFQPTPDIFASDANVLFFSMFKQYQADFDWSELMGNERNKIKAKPLKYYNTKEMRIPFLFDAPNYPGVGCPAIGYSPTCFDMVKNEETQDAAERTRTVYICKDRHRLTLIIHWLDHWDMASVGFFEPFDSQKEYSFPAMALGGTSGVLPLTEIFKESVEYGFRLDYTEKNWSLSHGIPMLPATWWDGSNSFLDGSIYSQVQAMLPNGNWQSFANIGLQEDAYYNKKLGQYYSAHKEPERLPGSKYYIAPFLTDFSAVRSIYNGPIDTIDKENSEQYELEPLLLVMATAANTEQNILGKIPNIYWTASPITRYGLYEENGNTYLAIPSGWVGRKFHIKNFFSVLFGEQQSNERQIAELNRIERLSRNMNCIIKIDERK
;
A
#
# COMPACT_ATOMS: atom_id res chain seq x y z
N MET A 1 -21.62 10.29 -16.90
CA MET A 1 -20.40 10.72 -16.18
C MET A 1 -19.32 10.83 -17.24
N PRO A 2 -18.86 12.04 -17.63
CA PRO A 2 -17.83 12.13 -18.64
C PRO A 2 -16.57 11.38 -18.16
N PHE A 3 -15.93 10.67 -19.07
CA PHE A 3 -14.61 10.08 -18.85
C PHE A 3 -13.71 10.45 -20.02
N ILE A 4 -12.41 10.45 -19.78
CA ILE A 4 -11.43 10.56 -20.87
C ILE A 4 -10.63 9.27 -20.98
N LYS A 5 -10.40 8.86 -22.23
CA LYS A 5 -9.51 7.77 -22.61
C LYS A 5 -8.30 8.37 -23.31
N LYS A 6 -7.13 8.33 -22.68
CA LYS A 6 -5.89 8.86 -23.24
C LYS A 6 -4.89 7.74 -23.49
N LYS A 7 -4.14 7.86 -24.58
CA LYS A 7 -3.05 6.95 -24.95
C LYS A 7 -1.72 7.65 -24.73
N TYR A 8 -0.77 6.94 -24.11
CA TYR A 8 0.58 7.41 -23.85
C TYR A 8 1.57 6.50 -24.58
N GLN A 9 2.58 7.10 -25.21
CA GLN A 9 3.53 6.38 -26.04
C GLN A 9 4.77 5.98 -25.24
N GLY A 10 5.11 4.69 -25.31
CA GLY A 10 6.39 4.16 -24.87
C GLY A 10 6.58 4.06 -23.36
N PRO A 11 7.64 3.36 -22.93
CA PRO A 11 8.05 3.35 -21.54
C PRO A 11 8.69 4.68 -21.16
N SER A 12 7.97 5.50 -20.39
CA SER A 12 8.50 6.73 -19.80
C SER A 12 8.57 6.65 -18.27
N ASP A 13 9.70 7.09 -17.71
CA ASP A 13 9.88 7.30 -16.27
C ASP A 13 9.04 8.48 -15.75
N SER A 14 8.54 9.37 -16.63
CA SER A 14 7.63 10.47 -16.27
C SER A 14 6.16 10.13 -16.48
N PHE A 15 5.82 8.90 -16.85
CA PHE A 15 4.43 8.58 -17.23
C PHE A 15 3.41 8.87 -16.13
N LEU A 16 3.67 8.55 -14.86
CA LEU A 16 2.72 8.93 -13.79
C LEU A 16 2.66 10.43 -13.53
N ASP A 17 3.76 11.15 -13.76
CA ASP A 17 3.78 12.62 -13.68
C ASP A 17 2.91 13.23 -14.79
N GLU A 18 2.98 12.68 -16.00
CA GLU A 18 2.13 13.05 -17.14
C GLU A 18 0.66 12.71 -16.87
N VAL A 19 0.37 11.50 -16.36
CA VAL A 19 -0.98 11.11 -15.95
C VAL A 19 -1.52 12.03 -14.87
N LEU A 20 -0.74 12.37 -13.85
CA LEU A 20 -1.15 13.30 -12.80
C LEU A 20 -1.46 14.69 -13.37
N THR A 21 -0.64 15.16 -14.32
CA THR A 21 -0.89 16.43 -15.01
C THR A 21 -2.22 16.42 -15.77
N ASP A 22 -2.51 15.33 -16.49
CA ASP A 22 -3.78 15.15 -17.21
C ASP A 22 -4.98 15.01 -16.28
N VAL A 23 -4.83 14.31 -15.14
CA VAL A 23 -5.85 14.25 -14.09
C VAL A 23 -6.17 15.66 -13.61
N ILE A 24 -5.16 16.46 -13.23
CA ILE A 24 -5.35 17.82 -12.72
C ILE A 24 -6.07 18.67 -13.76
N ALA A 25 -5.59 18.66 -15.01
CA ALA A 25 -6.19 19.42 -16.09
C ALA A 25 -7.67 19.04 -16.30
N TYR A 26 -7.97 17.74 -16.29
CA TYR A 26 -9.33 17.25 -16.47
C TYR A 26 -10.26 17.62 -15.32
N VAL A 27 -9.90 17.30 -14.07
CA VAL A 27 -10.81 17.46 -12.92
C VAL A 27 -11.08 18.92 -12.56
N THR A 28 -10.20 19.84 -12.99
CA THR A 28 -10.31 21.29 -12.78
C THR A 28 -10.90 22.03 -13.99
N ASP A 29 -11.27 21.33 -15.06
CA ASP A 29 -11.87 21.95 -16.23
C ASP A 29 -13.35 22.31 -15.97
N LYS A 30 -13.63 23.62 -15.89
CA LYS A 30 -15.00 24.15 -15.71
C LYS A 30 -15.88 23.99 -16.94
N THR A 31 -15.30 23.88 -18.13
CA THR A 31 -16.05 23.67 -19.37
C THR A 31 -16.61 22.25 -19.47
N ILE A 32 -15.95 21.28 -18.84
CA ILE A 32 -16.37 19.87 -18.80
C ILE A 32 -17.31 19.61 -17.62
N HIS A 33 -16.95 20.10 -16.42
CA HIS A 33 -17.61 19.69 -15.18
C HIS A 33 -18.57 20.74 -14.59
N GLY A 34 -18.61 21.97 -15.11
CA GLY A 34 -19.51 23.01 -14.63
C GLY A 34 -19.34 23.31 -13.13
N ASP A 35 -20.38 23.05 -12.35
CA ASP A 35 -20.36 23.27 -10.89
C ASP A 35 -19.70 22.13 -10.11
N ASP A 36 -19.50 20.97 -10.72
CA ASP A 36 -18.81 19.81 -10.11
C ASP A 36 -17.29 19.85 -10.33
N THR A 37 -16.75 20.96 -10.85
CA THR A 37 -15.31 21.18 -11.01
C THR A 37 -14.60 21.23 -9.67
N TRP A 38 -13.44 20.59 -9.58
CA TRP A 38 -12.63 20.61 -8.37
C TRP A 38 -11.64 21.78 -8.38
N GLN A 39 -11.18 22.17 -7.20
CA GLN A 39 -10.23 23.26 -7.06
C GLN A 39 -8.83 22.72 -6.76
N LEU A 40 -7.85 23.06 -7.60
CA LEU A 40 -6.44 22.82 -7.27
C LEU A 40 -6.00 23.78 -6.15
N ILE A 41 -5.52 23.21 -5.04
CA ILE A 41 -5.00 23.96 -3.90
C ILE A 41 -3.48 24.06 -3.99
N ARG A 42 -2.82 22.95 -4.32
CA ARG A 42 -1.37 22.84 -4.42
C ARG A 42 -0.98 21.77 -5.42
N SER A 43 0.14 21.96 -6.11
CA SER A 43 0.84 20.93 -6.88
C SER A 43 2.34 21.12 -6.66
N LEU A 44 2.94 20.30 -5.81
CA LEU A 44 4.37 20.30 -5.52
C LEU A 44 4.93 18.89 -5.72
N SER A 45 6.23 18.79 -5.93
CA SER A 45 6.93 17.51 -5.98
C SER A 45 6.88 16.77 -4.63
N TRP A 46 7.27 15.50 -4.65
CA TRP A 46 7.55 14.72 -3.45
C TRP A 46 8.45 15.50 -2.47
N PRO A 47 8.19 15.47 -1.15
CA PRO A 47 7.18 14.65 -0.46
C PRO A 47 5.83 15.36 -0.23
N PHE A 48 5.59 16.51 -0.87
CA PHE A 48 4.38 17.32 -0.62
C PHE A 48 3.19 16.94 -1.51
N GLY A 49 3.44 16.59 -2.77
CA GLY A 49 2.42 16.16 -3.72
C GLY A 49 1.38 17.24 -4.09
N THR A 50 0.33 16.77 -4.77
CA THR A 50 -0.82 17.54 -5.24
C THR A 50 -2.00 17.42 -4.28
N VAL A 51 -2.67 18.55 -4.04
CA VAL A 51 -3.88 18.63 -3.22
C VAL A 51 -5.00 19.32 -3.99
N LEU A 52 -6.14 18.64 -4.09
CA LEU A 52 -7.37 19.10 -4.73
C LEU A 52 -8.46 19.23 -3.66
N LYS A 53 -9.20 20.33 -3.63
CA LYS A 53 -10.41 20.48 -2.81
C LYS A 53 -11.59 19.92 -3.59
N ILE A 54 -12.30 18.97 -2.98
CA ILE A 54 -13.37 18.21 -3.60
C ILE A 54 -14.68 18.33 -2.79
N PRO A 55 -15.86 18.47 -3.44
CA PRO A 55 -17.14 18.48 -2.73
C PRO A 55 -17.45 17.17 -2.01
N ASN A 56 -17.98 17.23 -0.79
CA ASN A 56 -18.58 16.08 -0.09
C ASN A 56 -20.05 15.90 -0.51
N HIS A 57 -20.71 14.85 -0.01
CA HIS A 57 -22.13 14.54 -0.27
C HIS A 57 -23.09 15.67 0.13
N GLN A 58 -22.79 16.40 1.21
CA GLN A 58 -23.60 17.55 1.62
C GLN A 58 -23.11 18.84 0.97
N ASP A 59 -24.05 19.67 0.52
CA ASP A 59 -23.75 20.97 -0.06
C ASP A 59 -22.99 21.86 0.94
N GLY A 60 -21.90 22.47 0.47
CA GLY A 60 -21.02 23.31 1.28
C GLY A 60 -19.95 22.55 2.06
N GLU A 61 -20.06 21.23 2.20
CA GLU A 61 -19.01 20.39 2.76
C GLU A 61 -17.98 19.98 1.71
N TYR A 62 -16.74 19.83 2.13
CA TYR A 62 -15.62 19.47 1.25
C TYR A 62 -14.58 18.63 1.98
N GLY A 63 -13.81 17.89 1.19
CA GLY A 63 -12.56 17.26 1.61
C GLY A 63 -11.42 17.69 0.71
N TYR A 64 -10.23 17.18 1.00
CA TYR A 64 -9.03 17.41 0.23
C TYR A 64 -8.49 16.07 -0.25
N MET A 65 -8.39 15.89 -1.57
CA MET A 65 -7.75 14.73 -2.18
C MET A 65 -6.26 14.98 -2.34
N GLY A 66 -5.44 14.02 -1.90
CA GLY A 66 -4.01 13.99 -2.10
C GLY A 66 -3.60 13.03 -3.20
N LEU A 67 -2.77 13.48 -4.13
CA LEU A 67 -2.12 12.68 -5.17
C LEU A 67 -0.62 12.94 -5.16
N MET A 68 0.23 11.91 -5.09
CA MET A 68 1.69 12.10 -5.08
C MET A 68 2.38 11.05 -5.92
N THR A 69 3.21 11.48 -6.88
CA THR A 69 4.10 10.59 -7.62
C THR A 69 5.42 10.39 -6.90
N ASP A 70 6.01 9.21 -7.03
CA ASP A 70 7.38 8.93 -6.59
C ASP A 70 8.07 7.88 -7.47
N LYS A 71 9.40 7.88 -7.45
CA LYS A 71 10.28 6.93 -8.13
C LYS A 71 11.08 6.18 -7.07
N ILE A 72 10.52 5.06 -6.63
CA ILE A 72 11.12 4.17 -5.64
C ILE A 72 12.24 3.37 -6.28
N ARG A 73 13.42 3.41 -5.65
CA ARG A 73 14.62 2.67 -6.04
C ARG A 73 15.19 1.96 -4.82
N VAL A 74 15.19 0.64 -4.86
CA VAL A 74 15.67 -0.25 -3.79
C VAL A 74 17.13 0.06 -3.49
N GLY A 75 17.46 0.08 -2.21
CA GLY A 75 18.77 0.42 -1.67
C GLY A 75 19.11 1.91 -1.72
N SER A 76 18.25 2.78 -2.26
CA SER A 76 18.55 4.20 -2.42
C SER A 76 17.45 5.15 -1.95
N SER A 77 16.20 5.08 -2.44
CA SER A 77 15.16 6.05 -2.08
C SER A 77 14.92 6.12 -0.57
N TYR A 78 14.63 4.96 0.05
CA TYR A 78 14.44 4.88 1.50
C TYR A 78 15.72 5.25 2.25
N ALA A 79 16.87 4.69 1.84
CA ALA A 79 18.13 4.89 2.53
C ALA A 79 18.57 6.35 2.55
N ASN A 80 18.41 7.07 1.43
CA ASN A 80 18.80 8.47 1.30
C ASN A 80 17.87 9.37 2.09
N TRP A 81 16.56 9.11 2.08
CA TRP A 81 15.59 9.83 2.92
C TRP A 81 15.85 9.58 4.40
N PHE A 82 15.92 8.31 4.81
CA PHE A 82 16.07 7.93 6.21
C PHE A 82 17.38 8.43 6.83
N LYS A 83 18.46 8.53 6.04
CA LYS A 83 19.78 9.01 6.50
C LYS A 83 19.92 10.54 6.55
N GLN A 84 18.88 11.31 6.21
CA GLN A 84 18.91 12.76 6.42
C GLN A 84 19.03 13.08 7.92
N ASP A 85 19.77 14.14 8.26
CA ASP A 85 20.14 14.44 9.64
C ASP A 85 18.93 14.71 10.54
N ASP A 86 17.91 15.38 10.01
CA ASP A 86 16.65 15.66 10.69
C ASP A 86 15.83 14.39 10.93
N ILE A 87 15.74 13.50 9.93
CA ILE A 87 15.05 12.22 10.05
C ILE A 87 15.75 11.29 11.04
N LEU A 88 17.07 11.09 10.92
CA LEU A 88 17.84 10.27 11.87
C LEU A 88 17.74 10.83 13.29
N ARG A 89 17.79 12.16 13.44
CA ARG A 89 17.63 12.81 14.74
C ARG A 89 16.25 12.52 15.34
N LYS A 90 15.19 12.76 14.58
CA LYS A 90 13.80 12.61 15.02
C LYS A 90 13.42 11.15 15.27
N GLU A 91 13.66 10.27 14.30
CA GLU A 91 13.13 8.91 14.29
C GLU A 91 14.04 7.90 14.99
N PHE A 92 15.36 8.08 14.94
CA PHE A 92 16.32 7.10 15.48
C PHE A 92 17.01 7.58 16.76
N ALA A 93 17.61 8.77 16.79
CA ALA A 93 18.41 9.20 17.94
C ALA A 93 17.55 9.54 19.17
N LEU A 94 16.55 10.42 18.98
CA LEU A 94 15.74 10.96 20.09
C LEU A 94 14.50 10.11 20.40
N ASN A 95 14.02 9.31 19.44
CA ASN A 95 12.84 8.48 19.63
C ASN A 95 13.12 7.36 20.64
N LYS A 96 12.18 7.12 21.56
CA LYS A 96 12.25 6.02 22.54
C LYS A 96 12.32 4.63 21.90
N ASN A 97 11.76 4.48 20.70
CA ASN A 97 11.81 3.24 19.93
C ASN A 97 13.11 3.11 19.11
N GLY A 98 13.95 4.14 19.08
CA GLY A 98 15.31 4.11 18.53
C GLY A 98 16.34 3.98 19.64
N LEU A 99 17.30 4.91 19.71
CA LEU A 99 18.30 4.95 20.78
C LEU A 99 17.76 5.59 22.06
N GLY A 100 16.67 6.38 21.98
CA GLY A 100 16.05 7.02 23.14
C GLY A 100 16.98 7.97 23.89
N ILE A 101 17.95 8.57 23.19
CA ILE A 101 18.97 9.41 23.79
C ILE A 101 18.34 10.75 24.17
N SER A 102 18.54 11.18 25.41
CA SER A 102 18.07 12.50 25.86
C SER A 102 18.76 13.62 25.08
N ASP A 103 18.05 14.72 24.88
CA ASP A 103 18.56 15.99 24.39
C ASP A 103 19.77 16.55 25.17
N GLN A 104 20.02 16.05 26.39
CA GLN A 104 21.17 16.38 27.22
C GLN A 104 22.47 15.62 26.88
N THR A 105 22.40 14.63 25.99
CA THR A 105 23.56 13.88 25.50
C THR A 105 24.11 14.52 24.23
N ASP A 106 25.42 14.71 24.14
CA ASP A 106 26.01 15.22 22.90
C ASP A 106 26.05 14.11 21.85
N PHE A 107 25.38 14.32 20.72
CA PHE A 107 25.48 13.46 19.55
C PHE A 107 25.59 14.26 18.26
N SER A 108 26.22 13.67 17.26
CA SER A 108 26.37 14.21 15.92
C SER A 108 25.94 13.18 14.89
N ILE A 109 25.43 13.65 13.78
CA ILE A 109 25.07 12.83 12.63
C ILE A 109 25.96 13.28 11.47
N LEU A 110 26.60 12.33 10.81
CA LEU A 110 27.41 12.60 9.63
C LEU A 110 27.37 11.40 8.69
N ASN A 111 26.98 11.62 7.42
CA ASN A 111 26.92 10.58 6.39
C ASN A 111 26.12 9.32 6.81
N GLY A 112 24.99 9.50 7.48
CA GLY A 112 24.14 8.41 7.95
C GLY A 112 24.70 7.60 9.13
N LYS A 113 25.79 8.08 9.76
CA LYS A 113 26.35 7.54 10.99
C LYS A 113 25.96 8.41 12.17
N VAL A 114 25.38 7.80 13.20
CA VAL A 114 25.07 8.49 14.46
C VAL A 114 26.21 8.24 15.44
N THR A 115 26.82 9.31 15.92
CA THR A 115 27.92 9.26 16.89
C THR A 115 27.51 9.95 18.17
N THR A 116 27.59 9.23 19.28
CA THR A 116 27.16 9.70 20.60
C THR A 116 28.37 9.87 21.49
N LYS A 117 28.41 10.93 22.29
CA LYS A 117 29.46 11.17 23.29
C LYS A 117 28.82 11.17 24.67
N ILE A 118 29.33 10.31 25.54
CA ILE A 118 28.89 10.26 26.93
C ILE A 118 29.57 11.42 27.67
N ARG A 119 28.76 12.34 28.21
CA ARG A 119 29.22 13.37 29.15
C ARG A 119 29.49 12.72 30.49
N ILE A 120 30.76 12.65 30.89
CA ILE A 120 31.13 12.22 32.24
C ILE A 120 31.48 13.46 33.05
N PRO A 121 30.75 13.75 34.15
CA PRO A 121 31.15 14.81 35.05
C PRO A 121 32.49 14.43 35.68
N HIS A 122 33.53 15.21 35.38
CA HIS A 122 34.88 14.91 35.81
C HIS A 122 35.19 15.60 37.13
N ASP A 123 34.83 16.88 37.28
CA ASP A 123 35.15 17.67 38.47
C ASP A 123 34.08 18.74 38.76
N VAL A 124 33.77 18.93 40.05
CA VAL A 124 33.03 20.11 40.53
C VAL A 124 34.05 21.21 40.82
N VAL A 125 34.12 22.21 39.94
CA VAL A 125 34.94 23.40 40.19
C VAL A 125 34.16 24.32 41.11
N ILE A 126 34.68 24.50 42.32
CA ILE A 126 34.16 25.49 43.27
C ILE A 126 34.90 26.80 43.01
N ARG A 127 34.21 27.78 42.43
CA ARG A 127 34.72 29.16 42.35
C ARG A 127 34.12 29.95 43.50
N THR A 128 34.98 30.60 44.28
CA THR A 128 34.52 31.55 45.29
C THR A 128 34.42 32.92 44.64
N LYS A 129 33.19 33.40 44.41
CA LYS A 129 32.94 34.82 44.16
C LYS A 129 32.66 35.51 45.48
N TYR A 130 32.91 36.81 45.56
CA TYR A 130 32.46 37.61 46.70
C TYR A 130 31.22 38.40 46.29
N GLY A 131 30.16 38.30 47.08
CA GLY A 131 28.94 39.10 46.92
C GLY A 131 29.22 40.58 47.15
N ALA A 132 28.26 41.44 46.79
CA ALA A 132 28.37 42.88 47.02
C ALA A 132 28.50 43.26 48.51
N ASP A 133 28.14 42.35 49.41
CA ASP A 133 28.32 42.44 50.87
C ASP A 133 29.69 41.92 51.37
N GLY A 134 30.60 41.54 50.45
CA GLY A 134 31.92 41.01 50.77
C GLY A 134 31.91 39.56 51.27
N LYS A 135 30.77 38.85 51.26
CA LYS A 135 30.71 37.44 51.68
C LYS A 135 31.05 36.49 50.54
N PRO A 136 31.79 35.41 50.80
CA PRO A 136 32.10 34.41 49.77
C PRO A 136 30.83 33.63 49.39
N ILE A 137 30.45 33.71 48.12
CA ILE A 137 29.44 32.90 47.45
C ILE A 137 30.16 31.77 46.71
N ARG A 138 29.84 30.51 47.05
CA ARG A 138 30.35 29.35 46.33
C ARG A 138 29.51 29.13 45.08
N GLU A 139 30.13 29.33 43.92
CA GLU A 139 29.56 28.99 42.63
C GLU A 139 30.06 27.59 42.25
N TYR A 140 29.13 26.66 42.04
CA TYR A 140 29.44 25.29 41.65
C TYR A 140 29.29 25.19 40.12
N SER A 141 30.38 24.91 39.41
CA SER A 141 30.33 24.60 37.98
C SER A 141 30.94 23.24 37.72
N THR A 142 30.21 22.36 37.02
CA THR A 142 30.70 21.03 36.66
C THR A 142 31.48 21.09 35.35
N ASN A 143 32.72 20.60 35.35
CA ASN A 143 33.48 20.36 34.12
C ASN A 143 33.16 18.95 33.59
N TYR A 144 32.93 18.84 32.27
CA TYR A 144 32.64 17.57 31.62
C TYR A 144 33.82 17.12 30.76
N THR A 145 34.17 15.84 30.86
CA THR A 145 35.00 15.14 29.87
C THR A 145 34.12 14.22 29.04
N PHE A 146 34.44 14.12 27.75
CA PHE A 146 33.77 13.21 26.83
C PHE A 146 34.56 11.92 26.71
N ASN A 147 33.96 10.79 27.06
CA ASN A 147 34.55 9.47 26.79
C ASN A 147 34.34 9.04 25.34
N GLU A 148 34.95 7.90 24.96
CA GLU A 148 34.90 7.32 23.62
C GLU A 148 33.49 7.37 23.01
N ALA A 149 33.41 7.84 21.78
CA ALA A 149 32.13 7.96 21.11
C ALA A 149 31.64 6.59 20.63
N ASP A 150 30.42 6.20 21.03
CA ASP A 150 29.74 5.10 20.38
C ASP A 150 29.20 5.56 19.05
N SER A 151 29.23 4.66 18.08
CA SER A 151 28.98 4.97 16.69
C SER A 151 28.08 3.89 16.13
N PHE A 152 26.96 4.30 15.55
CA PHE A 152 25.93 3.40 15.06
C PHE A 152 25.79 3.50 13.55
N VAL A 153 25.71 2.35 12.90
CA VAL A 153 25.55 2.25 11.44
C VAL A 153 24.49 1.21 11.08
N PHE A 154 23.68 1.51 10.08
CA PHE A 154 22.71 0.58 9.52
C PHE A 154 23.40 -0.33 8.50
N GLN A 155 23.31 -1.64 8.73
CA GLN A 155 23.85 -2.66 7.81
C GLN A 155 22.94 -3.91 7.82
N PRO A 156 22.55 -4.45 6.65
CA PRO A 156 22.73 -3.91 5.30
C PRO A 156 22.08 -2.51 5.13
N THR A 157 22.31 -1.88 3.96
CA THR A 157 21.69 -0.58 3.64
C THR A 157 20.19 -0.62 3.96
N PRO A 158 19.68 0.35 4.75
CA PRO A 158 18.31 0.30 5.22
C PRO A 158 17.34 0.44 4.05
N ASP A 159 16.35 -0.45 4.00
CA ASP A 159 15.30 -0.42 2.99
C ASP A 159 14.06 -1.20 3.43
N ILE A 160 12.91 -0.71 3.00
CA ILE A 160 11.58 -1.30 3.25
C ILE A 160 10.89 -1.74 1.96
N PHE A 161 11.46 -1.46 0.79
CA PHE A 161 10.89 -1.82 -0.51
C PHE A 161 11.47 -3.14 -1.03
N ALA A 162 10.64 -3.93 -1.71
CA ALA A 162 11.02 -5.21 -2.30
C ALA A 162 11.51 -5.08 -3.75
N SER A 163 11.04 -4.07 -4.48
CA SER A 163 11.37 -3.82 -5.89
C SER A 163 11.36 -2.33 -6.21
N ASP A 164 12.15 -1.94 -7.22
CA ASP A 164 12.04 -0.62 -7.84
C ASP A 164 10.64 -0.45 -8.44
N ALA A 165 10.08 0.74 -8.28
CA ALA A 165 8.75 1.08 -8.81
C ALA A 165 8.67 2.57 -9.12
N ASN A 166 7.84 2.93 -10.09
CA ASN A 166 7.29 4.28 -10.19
C ASN A 166 5.84 4.21 -9.73
N VAL A 167 5.45 5.11 -8.83
CA VAL A 167 4.19 5.01 -8.09
C VAL A 167 3.42 6.33 -8.08
N LEU A 168 2.09 6.23 -7.97
CA LEU A 168 1.17 7.33 -7.71
C LEU A 168 0.32 6.95 -6.51
N PHE A 169 0.53 7.64 -5.39
CA PHE A 169 -0.21 7.47 -4.14
C PHE A 169 -1.50 8.29 -4.13
N PHE A 170 -2.53 7.78 -3.45
CA PHE A 170 -3.85 8.37 -3.31
C PHE A 170 -4.25 8.48 -1.84
N SER A 171 -4.76 9.64 -1.42
CA SER A 171 -5.32 9.81 -0.08
C SER A 171 -6.43 10.87 -0.06
N MET A 172 -7.11 10.97 1.07
CA MET A 172 -8.14 11.96 1.38
C MET A 172 -7.87 12.58 2.75
N PHE A 173 -8.21 13.86 2.92
CA PHE A 173 -7.98 14.63 4.14
C PHE A 173 -9.21 15.47 4.47
N LYS A 174 -9.57 15.53 5.75
CA LYS A 174 -10.69 16.37 6.22
C LYS A 174 -10.30 17.85 6.23
N GLN A 175 -9.05 18.15 6.56
CA GLN A 175 -8.49 19.50 6.63
C GLN A 175 -7.14 19.56 5.91
N TYR A 176 -6.72 20.76 5.54
CA TYR A 176 -5.47 20.99 4.82
C TYR A 176 -4.70 22.16 5.44
N GLN A 177 -3.39 21.98 5.57
CA GLN A 177 -2.41 23.02 5.95
C GLN A 177 -1.35 23.15 4.84
N ALA A 178 -0.88 24.36 4.59
CA ALA A 178 -0.05 24.65 3.41
C ALA A 178 1.33 23.98 3.44
N ASP A 179 1.88 23.81 4.63
CA ASP A 179 3.18 23.22 4.96
C ASP A 179 3.14 21.70 5.19
N PHE A 180 1.95 21.09 5.13
CA PHE A 180 1.77 19.65 5.33
C PHE A 180 2.61 18.80 4.35
N ASP A 181 3.36 17.87 4.92
CA ASP A 181 4.15 16.80 4.29
C ASP A 181 3.43 15.44 4.46
N TRP A 182 3.43 14.62 3.41
CA TRP A 182 2.90 13.25 3.44
C TRP A 182 3.58 12.34 4.46
N SER A 183 4.81 12.63 4.89
CA SER A 183 5.48 11.89 5.97
C SER A 183 4.71 12.02 7.30
N GLU A 184 4.14 13.19 7.59
CA GLU A 184 3.44 13.49 8.83
C GLU A 184 2.04 12.89 8.87
N LEU A 185 1.38 12.79 7.71
CA LEU A 185 0.08 12.11 7.55
C LEU A 185 0.10 10.70 8.14
N MET A 186 1.16 9.97 7.83
CA MET A 186 1.30 8.57 8.16
C MET A 186 1.63 8.33 9.63
N GLY A 187 2.06 9.37 10.35
CA GLY A 187 2.27 9.33 11.79
C GLY A 187 1.06 9.78 12.61
N ASN A 188 0.23 10.66 12.05
CA ASN A 188 -0.86 11.32 12.79
C ASN A 188 -2.26 10.77 12.49
N GLU A 189 -2.52 10.27 11.27
CA GLU A 189 -3.89 9.92 10.83
C GLU A 189 -4.04 8.45 10.43
N ARG A 190 -2.93 7.71 10.31
CA ARG A 190 -2.90 6.30 9.88
C ARG A 190 -2.00 5.51 10.83
N ASN A 191 -2.32 4.24 11.05
CA ASN A 191 -1.49 3.36 11.87
C ASN A 191 -0.07 3.26 11.28
N LYS A 192 0.95 3.36 12.14
CA LYS A 192 2.34 3.18 11.70
C LYS A 192 2.50 1.75 11.16
N ILE A 193 2.96 1.65 9.91
CA ILE A 193 3.12 0.37 9.24
C ILE A 193 4.43 -0.23 9.75
N LYS A 194 4.31 -1.41 10.38
CA LYS A 194 5.46 -2.13 10.89
C LYS A 194 6.02 -3.06 9.82
N ALA A 195 6.65 -2.46 8.82
CA ALA A 195 7.47 -3.21 7.88
C ALA A 195 8.59 -3.94 8.63
N LYS A 196 9.30 -4.84 7.94
CA LYS A 196 10.40 -5.58 8.54
C LYS A 196 11.41 -4.64 9.24
N PRO A 197 11.80 -4.89 10.50
CA PRO A 197 12.72 -4.04 11.22
C PRO A 197 14.07 -3.89 10.51
N LEU A 198 14.64 -2.69 10.59
CA LEU A 198 15.99 -2.38 10.12
C LEU A 198 17.03 -2.90 11.11
N LYS A 199 18.19 -3.30 10.58
CA LYS A 199 19.33 -3.78 11.39
C LYS A 199 20.39 -2.68 11.49
N TYR A 200 20.84 -2.43 12.72
CA TYR A 200 21.95 -1.51 12.98
C TYR A 200 22.95 -2.10 13.98
N TYR A 201 24.18 -1.60 13.93
CA TYR A 201 25.28 -2.09 14.77
C TYR A 201 25.96 -0.94 15.48
N ASN A 202 26.43 -1.20 16.70
CA ASN A 202 27.52 -0.42 17.27
C ASN A 202 28.81 -0.79 16.52
N THR A 203 29.51 0.19 15.95
CA THR A 203 30.73 -0.04 15.16
C THR A 203 31.86 -0.68 15.94
N LYS A 204 31.84 -0.59 17.29
CA LYS A 204 32.82 -1.28 18.15
C LYS A 204 32.47 -2.77 18.33
N GLU A 205 31.18 -3.11 18.30
CA GLU A 205 30.64 -4.43 18.62
C GLU A 205 29.77 -4.96 17.45
N MET A 206 30.41 -5.22 16.30
CA MET A 206 29.77 -5.67 15.04
C MET A 206 29.29 -7.14 15.06
N ARG A 207 28.92 -7.70 16.23
CA ARG A 207 28.60 -9.14 16.37
C ARG A 207 27.12 -9.46 16.23
N ILE A 208 26.26 -8.64 16.83
CA ILE A 208 24.81 -8.86 16.88
C ILE A 208 24.10 -7.56 16.50
N PRO A 209 23.22 -7.57 15.49
CA PRO A 209 22.46 -6.37 15.13
C PRO A 209 21.41 -6.06 16.20
N PHE A 210 21.19 -4.77 16.40
CA PHE A 210 19.98 -4.27 17.03
C PHE A 210 18.88 -4.10 15.97
N LEU A 211 17.62 -4.26 16.39
CA LEU A 211 16.45 -4.07 15.53
C LEU A 211 15.86 -2.68 15.77
N PHE A 212 15.40 -2.05 14.69
CA PHE A 212 14.77 -0.74 14.72
C PHE A 212 13.52 -0.74 13.82
N ASP A 213 12.38 -0.35 14.41
CA ASP A 213 11.11 -0.23 13.68
C ASP A 213 11.19 0.94 12.69
N ALA A 214 11.28 0.58 11.41
CA ALA A 214 11.42 1.53 10.31
C ALA A 214 10.36 2.65 10.38
N PRO A 215 10.73 3.94 10.29
CA PRO A 215 9.75 4.99 10.05
C PRO A 215 9.09 4.85 8.67
N ASN A 216 7.85 5.33 8.57
CA ASN A 216 7.12 5.33 7.31
C ASN A 216 7.75 6.33 6.34
N TYR A 217 8.16 5.86 5.17
CA TYR A 217 8.58 6.72 4.08
C TYR A 217 7.36 7.49 3.50
N PRO A 218 7.51 8.73 2.98
CA PRO A 218 6.37 9.51 2.51
C PRO A 218 5.53 8.75 1.47
N GLY A 219 4.21 8.71 1.67
CA GLY A 219 3.28 7.95 0.82
C GLY A 219 3.06 6.49 1.25
N VAL A 220 4.00 5.88 1.97
CA VAL A 220 3.83 4.51 2.50
C VAL A 220 2.61 4.46 3.39
N GLY A 221 1.70 3.54 3.09
CA GLY A 221 0.45 3.39 3.83
C GLY A 221 -0.73 4.11 3.24
N CYS A 222 -0.54 4.84 2.13
CA CYS A 222 -1.60 5.22 1.23
C CYS A 222 -1.74 4.18 0.11
N PRO A 223 -2.95 3.92 -0.40
CA PRO A 223 -3.14 3.15 -1.61
C PRO A 223 -2.52 3.87 -2.82
N ALA A 224 -2.19 3.11 -3.84
CA ALA A 224 -1.31 3.49 -4.92
C ALA A 224 -1.55 2.60 -6.14
N ILE A 225 -1.22 3.17 -7.28
CA ILE A 225 -0.90 2.44 -8.51
C ILE A 225 0.60 2.55 -8.76
N GLY A 226 1.17 1.58 -9.44
CA GLY A 226 2.59 1.40 -9.52
C GLY A 226 2.97 0.42 -10.60
N TYR A 227 4.17 0.60 -11.12
CA TYR A 227 4.76 -0.30 -12.09
C TYR A 227 6.26 -0.41 -11.91
N SER A 228 6.79 -1.55 -12.30
CA SER A 228 8.22 -1.76 -12.38
C SER A 228 8.86 -0.83 -13.42
N PRO A 229 10.00 -0.17 -13.16
CA PRO A 229 10.75 0.51 -14.20
C PRO A 229 11.51 -0.47 -15.11
N THR A 230 11.62 -1.75 -14.75
CA THR A 230 12.41 -2.75 -15.50
C THR A 230 11.55 -3.74 -16.30
N CYS A 231 10.22 -3.76 -16.12
CA CYS A 231 9.35 -4.47 -17.07
C CYS A 231 9.44 -3.86 -18.48
N PHE A 232 9.96 -2.65 -18.59
CA PHE A 232 10.34 -1.99 -19.85
C PHE A 232 11.50 -2.65 -20.58
N ASP A 233 12.36 -3.40 -19.88
CA ASP A 233 13.52 -4.05 -20.49
C ASP A 233 13.19 -5.43 -21.08
N MET A 234 12.11 -6.09 -20.64
CA MET A 234 11.66 -7.34 -21.27
C MET A 234 11.14 -7.14 -22.70
N VAL A 235 10.56 -5.97 -23.00
CA VAL A 235 10.06 -5.60 -24.33
C VAL A 235 11.19 -5.14 -25.27
N LYS A 236 12.39 -4.83 -24.74
CA LYS A 236 13.54 -4.41 -25.56
C LYS A 236 14.25 -5.56 -26.27
N ASN A 237 14.04 -6.80 -25.83
CA ASN A 237 14.77 -7.97 -26.35
C ASN A 237 14.06 -8.69 -27.51
N GLU A 238 12.88 -8.23 -27.93
CA GLU A 238 12.21 -8.73 -29.13
C GLU A 238 12.12 -7.61 -30.17
N GLU A 239 12.96 -7.67 -31.21
CA GLU A 239 13.02 -6.73 -32.34
C GLU A 239 11.71 -6.67 -33.18
N THR A 240 10.62 -7.29 -32.72
CA THR A 240 9.40 -7.53 -33.51
C THR A 240 8.11 -7.00 -32.91
N GLN A 241 8.11 -6.31 -31.76
CA GLN A 241 6.86 -5.86 -31.15
C GLN A 241 6.40 -4.48 -31.70
N ASP A 242 5.18 -4.48 -32.22
CA ASP A 242 4.51 -3.39 -32.93
C ASP A 242 4.38 -2.13 -32.05
N ALA A 243 4.39 -0.94 -32.65
CA ALA A 243 4.30 0.32 -31.89
C ALA A 243 3.00 0.41 -31.03
N ALA A 244 1.97 -0.35 -31.40
CA ALA A 244 0.74 -0.52 -30.64
C ALA A 244 0.94 -1.16 -29.25
N GLU A 245 1.88 -2.10 -29.11
CA GLU A 245 2.16 -2.82 -27.84
C GLU A 245 2.93 -1.95 -26.83
N ARG A 246 3.49 -0.82 -27.28
CA ARG A 246 4.15 0.17 -26.43
C ARG A 246 3.22 1.26 -25.92
N THR A 247 1.93 1.18 -26.25
CA THR A 247 0.96 2.23 -25.87
C THR A 247 0.27 1.88 -24.55
N ARG A 248 0.33 2.78 -23.58
CA ARG A 248 -0.48 2.68 -22.35
C ARG A 248 -1.80 3.39 -22.57
N THR A 249 -2.89 2.75 -22.15
CA THR A 249 -4.22 3.36 -22.16
C THR A 249 -4.61 3.71 -20.75
N VAL A 250 -5.00 4.97 -20.53
CA VAL A 250 -5.47 5.45 -19.24
C VAL A 250 -6.91 5.93 -19.40
N TYR A 251 -7.77 5.45 -18.50
CA TYR A 251 -9.13 5.93 -18.33
C TYR A 251 -9.16 6.79 -17.06
N ILE A 252 -9.61 8.04 -17.21
CA ILE A 252 -9.81 8.97 -16.10
C ILE A 252 -11.31 9.20 -15.98
N CYS A 253 -11.90 8.66 -14.92
CA CYS A 253 -13.32 8.72 -14.63
C CYS A 253 -13.53 9.59 -13.39
N LYS A 254 -14.30 10.67 -13.53
CA LYS A 254 -14.54 11.61 -12.43
C LYS A 254 -16.03 11.91 -12.27
N ASP A 255 -16.51 11.87 -11.04
CA ASP A 255 -17.82 12.40 -10.64
C ASP A 255 -17.60 13.59 -9.69
N ARG A 256 -18.68 14.07 -9.06
CA ARG A 256 -18.63 15.20 -8.14
C ARG A 256 -17.71 14.95 -6.94
N HIS A 257 -17.63 13.71 -6.45
CA HIS A 257 -17.07 13.35 -5.14
C HIS A 257 -15.82 12.47 -5.21
N ARG A 258 -15.46 11.98 -6.39
CA ARG A 258 -14.46 10.93 -6.55
C ARG A 258 -13.82 10.89 -7.93
N LEU A 259 -12.60 10.35 -7.92
CA LEU A 259 -11.79 10.02 -9.09
C LEU A 259 -11.56 8.50 -9.12
N THR A 260 -11.72 7.89 -10.29
CA THR A 260 -11.26 6.53 -10.58
C THR A 260 -10.31 6.58 -11.77
N LEU A 261 -9.12 6.03 -11.58
CA LEU A 261 -8.06 5.93 -12.58
C LEU A 261 -7.86 4.46 -12.93
N ILE A 262 -7.86 4.13 -14.22
CA ILE A 262 -7.64 2.76 -14.69
C ILE A 262 -6.54 2.81 -15.73
N ILE A 263 -5.50 1.99 -15.53
CA ILE A 263 -4.35 1.90 -16.44
C ILE A 263 -4.33 0.51 -17.05
N HIS A 264 -4.20 0.48 -18.37
CA HIS A 264 -4.01 -0.73 -19.14
C HIS A 264 -2.72 -0.63 -19.95
N TRP A 265 -1.85 -1.62 -19.80
CA TRP A 265 -0.63 -1.75 -20.57
C TRP A 265 -0.26 -3.21 -20.75
N LEU A 266 -0.04 -3.63 -22.01
CA LEU A 266 0.09 -5.04 -22.39
C LEU A 266 -1.13 -5.82 -21.87
N ASP A 267 -0.92 -6.89 -21.09
CA ASP A 267 -1.99 -7.65 -20.43
C ASP A 267 -2.23 -7.20 -18.97
N HIS A 268 -1.55 -6.14 -18.52
CA HIS A 268 -1.64 -5.65 -17.15
C HIS A 268 -2.70 -4.56 -17.03
N TRP A 269 -3.60 -4.77 -16.08
CA TRP A 269 -4.60 -3.81 -15.65
C TRP A 269 -4.32 -3.42 -14.21
N ASP A 270 -4.41 -2.13 -13.91
CA ASP A 270 -4.36 -1.59 -12.56
C ASP A 270 -5.45 -0.52 -12.41
N MET A 271 -5.93 -0.32 -11.18
CA MET A 271 -6.92 0.70 -10.87
C MET A 271 -6.68 1.36 -9.52
N ALA A 272 -7.05 2.63 -9.43
CA ALA A 272 -7.23 3.32 -8.17
C ALA A 272 -8.55 4.08 -8.16
N SER A 273 -9.11 4.25 -6.97
CA SER A 273 -10.28 5.10 -6.75
C SER A 273 -10.13 5.85 -5.44
N VAL A 274 -10.38 7.15 -5.44
CA VAL A 274 -10.22 8.01 -4.26
C VAL A 274 -11.31 9.06 -4.23
N GLY A 275 -11.87 9.30 -3.04
CA GLY A 275 -12.99 10.22 -2.85
C GLY A 275 -13.91 9.76 -1.73
N PHE A 276 -15.19 10.12 -1.85
CA PHE A 276 -16.20 9.70 -0.87
C PHE A 276 -16.95 8.44 -1.33
N PHE A 277 -17.17 7.50 -0.40
CA PHE A 277 -18.08 6.37 -0.61
C PHE A 277 -19.50 6.75 -0.19
N GLU A 278 -20.51 5.99 -0.60
CA GLU A 278 -21.91 6.26 -0.25
C GLU A 278 -22.25 5.58 1.09
N PRO A 279 -22.40 6.33 2.20
CA PRO A 279 -22.74 5.73 3.49
C PRO A 279 -24.18 5.22 3.51
N PHE A 280 -24.46 4.11 4.22
CA PHE A 280 -25.82 3.61 4.39
C PHE A 280 -26.58 4.29 5.53
N ASP A 281 -25.86 4.87 6.49
CA ASP A 281 -26.50 5.57 7.60
C ASP A 281 -27.03 6.94 7.18
N SER A 282 -28.06 7.41 7.89
CA SER A 282 -28.73 8.67 7.60
C SER A 282 -27.71 9.80 7.52
N GLN A 283 -27.91 10.73 6.57
CA GLN A 283 -26.97 11.77 6.15
C GLN A 283 -26.29 12.59 7.27
N LYS A 284 -26.72 12.48 8.54
CA LYS A 284 -26.22 13.26 9.67
C LYS A 284 -25.15 12.59 10.54
N GLU A 285 -24.97 11.27 10.49
CA GLU A 285 -24.06 10.58 11.44
C GLU A 285 -22.66 10.35 10.89
N TYR A 286 -22.51 10.20 9.58
CA TYR A 286 -21.21 9.95 8.95
C TYR A 286 -20.69 11.18 8.17
N SER A 287 -20.06 12.10 8.90
CA SER A 287 -19.60 13.40 8.35
C SER A 287 -18.46 13.34 7.32
N PHE A 288 -17.68 12.26 7.26
CA PHE A 288 -16.52 12.17 6.35
C PHE A 288 -16.29 10.74 5.84
N PRO A 289 -17.16 10.21 4.96
CA PRO A 289 -17.08 8.85 4.44
C PRO A 289 -16.03 8.77 3.32
N ALA A 290 -14.77 9.04 3.65
CA ALA A 290 -13.67 9.04 2.69
C ALA A 290 -13.09 7.63 2.49
N MET A 291 -12.64 7.35 1.27
CA MET A 291 -11.93 6.12 0.91
C MET A 291 -10.78 6.41 -0.05
N ALA A 292 -9.80 5.51 -0.03
CA ALA A 292 -8.79 5.38 -1.05
C ALA A 292 -8.62 3.88 -1.36
N LEU A 293 -8.59 3.56 -2.65
CA LEU A 293 -8.39 2.23 -3.21
C LEU A 293 -7.24 2.32 -4.21
N GLY A 294 -6.34 1.36 -4.19
CA GLY A 294 -5.30 1.17 -5.20
C GLY A 294 -5.23 -0.30 -5.60
N GLY A 295 -4.50 -0.61 -6.67
CA GLY A 295 -4.26 -2.01 -7.05
C GLY A 295 -2.89 -2.51 -6.60
N THR A 296 -1.84 -1.74 -6.80
CA THR A 296 -0.44 -2.14 -6.53
C THR A 296 0.12 -1.56 -5.24
N SER A 297 -0.63 -1.58 -4.13
CA SER A 297 -0.14 -1.16 -2.80
C SER A 297 0.20 -2.36 -1.94
N GLY A 298 1.09 -3.17 -2.46
CA GLY A 298 1.29 -4.51 -1.97
C GLY A 298 2.21 -4.62 -0.76
N VAL A 299 1.96 -5.66 0.00
CA VAL A 299 2.91 -6.24 0.96
C VAL A 299 3.43 -7.56 0.42
N LEU A 300 4.74 -7.71 0.42
CA LEU A 300 5.41 -8.97 0.13
C LEU A 300 5.84 -9.59 1.47
N PRO A 301 5.20 -10.69 1.90
CA PRO A 301 5.66 -11.48 3.03
C PRO A 301 7.12 -11.90 2.83
N LEU A 302 7.92 -11.76 3.88
CA LEU A 302 9.34 -12.05 3.85
C LEU A 302 9.80 -12.80 5.10
N THR A 303 10.57 -13.84 4.85
CA THR A 303 11.16 -14.71 5.84
C THR A 303 12.66 -14.74 5.62
N GLU A 304 13.42 -14.22 6.58
CA GLU A 304 14.88 -14.24 6.54
C GLU A 304 15.42 -15.19 7.60
N ILE A 305 16.54 -15.81 7.27
CA ILE A 305 17.07 -16.91 8.04
C ILE A 305 18.48 -16.52 8.42
N PHE A 306 18.67 -16.26 9.70
CA PHE A 306 19.92 -15.75 10.24
C PHE A 306 20.49 -16.71 11.27
N LYS A 307 21.61 -17.37 10.94
CA LYS A 307 22.43 -18.19 11.83
C LYS A 307 21.73 -19.29 12.68
N GLU A 308 20.42 -19.55 12.46
CA GLU A 308 19.49 -20.53 13.07
C GLU A 308 18.15 -19.92 13.53
N SER A 309 17.98 -18.59 13.52
CA SER A 309 16.69 -17.92 13.76
C SER A 309 15.96 -17.59 12.47
N VAL A 310 14.64 -17.79 12.48
CA VAL A 310 13.74 -17.37 11.40
C VAL A 310 13.06 -16.06 11.80
N GLU A 311 13.24 -15.01 11.01
CA GLU A 311 12.60 -13.71 11.19
C GLU A 311 11.51 -13.53 10.13
N TYR A 312 10.29 -13.26 10.58
CA TYR A 312 9.13 -12.99 9.73
C TYR A 312 8.85 -11.49 9.65
N GLY A 313 8.28 -11.05 8.54
CA GLY A 313 7.78 -9.70 8.34
C GLY A 313 7.33 -9.50 6.91
N PHE A 314 7.30 -8.25 6.45
CA PHE A 314 7.01 -7.92 5.06
C PHE A 314 7.82 -6.71 4.59
N ARG A 315 7.93 -6.58 3.27
CA ARG A 315 8.36 -5.36 2.58
C ARG A 315 7.25 -4.86 1.67
N LEU A 316 7.35 -3.62 1.26
CA LEU A 316 6.41 -2.99 0.35
C LEU A 316 6.78 -3.31 -1.10
N ASP A 317 5.78 -3.67 -1.90
CA ASP A 317 5.94 -3.97 -3.33
C ASP A 317 4.85 -3.23 -4.10
N TYR A 318 5.27 -2.35 -5.00
CA TYR A 318 4.39 -1.55 -5.84
C TYR A 318 4.48 -1.95 -7.32
N THR A 319 4.96 -3.16 -7.59
CA THR A 319 5.11 -3.68 -8.95
C THR A 319 4.01 -4.66 -9.31
N GLU A 320 3.78 -4.79 -10.60
CA GLU A 320 2.83 -5.73 -11.18
C GLU A 320 3.36 -7.17 -11.28
N LYS A 321 4.61 -7.43 -10.85
CA LYS A 321 5.36 -8.69 -11.11
C LYS A 321 4.60 -9.96 -10.70
N ASN A 322 4.64 -10.95 -11.59
CA ASN A 322 3.76 -12.14 -11.66
C ASN A 322 3.79 -13.15 -10.49
N TRP A 323 4.73 -13.05 -9.54
CA TRP A 323 4.88 -14.03 -8.45
C TRP A 323 4.42 -13.51 -7.08
N SER A 324 4.22 -12.20 -6.95
CA SER A 324 3.85 -11.53 -5.70
C SER A 324 2.32 -11.33 -5.69
N LEU A 325 1.58 -11.94 -4.77
CA LEU A 325 0.11 -11.77 -4.66
C LEU A 325 -0.29 -10.44 -3.99
N SER A 326 0.67 -9.51 -3.93
CA SER A 326 0.58 -8.21 -3.29
C SER A 326 -0.10 -7.16 -4.16
N HIS A 327 -0.13 -7.34 -5.49
CA HIS A 327 -0.99 -6.59 -6.41
C HIS A 327 -2.38 -7.22 -6.39
N GLY A 328 -3.41 -6.47 -5.97
CA GLY A 328 -4.79 -6.93 -6.05
C GLY A 328 -5.74 -5.78 -6.25
N ILE A 329 -6.74 -5.95 -7.10
CA ILE A 329 -7.81 -4.96 -7.28
C ILE A 329 -8.73 -4.92 -6.02
N PRO A 330 -9.58 -3.88 -5.81
CA PRO A 330 -10.33 -3.72 -4.57
C PRO A 330 -11.31 -4.85 -4.24
N MET A 331 -11.56 -5.78 -5.15
CA MET A 331 -12.35 -6.99 -4.90
C MET A 331 -11.71 -7.88 -3.84
N LEU A 332 -10.37 -7.98 -3.85
CA LEU A 332 -9.60 -8.85 -2.96
C LEU A 332 -8.48 -8.08 -2.28
N PRO A 333 -8.83 -7.20 -1.33
CA PRO A 333 -7.83 -6.56 -0.54
C PRO A 333 -7.05 -7.59 0.27
N ALA A 334 -5.73 -7.51 0.20
CA ALA A 334 -4.83 -8.47 0.81
C ALA A 334 -3.89 -7.77 1.79
N THR A 335 -3.47 -8.49 2.82
CA THR A 335 -2.47 -8.05 3.79
C THR A 335 -1.51 -9.19 4.08
N TRP A 336 -0.31 -8.88 4.56
CA TRP A 336 0.53 -9.87 5.22
C TRP A 336 -0.18 -10.33 6.49
N TRP A 337 -0.02 -11.60 6.85
CA TRP A 337 -0.61 -12.16 8.06
C TRP A 337 0.37 -13.14 8.71
N ASP A 338 0.55 -12.97 10.02
CA ASP A 338 1.42 -13.84 10.84
C ASP A 338 0.69 -15.06 11.42
N GLY A 339 -0.59 -15.27 11.06
CA GLY A 339 -1.45 -16.32 11.59
C GLY A 339 -2.16 -15.96 12.90
N SER A 340 -1.98 -14.74 13.43
CA SER A 340 -2.59 -14.31 14.70
C SER A 340 -3.71 -13.28 14.50
N ASN A 341 -4.72 -13.31 15.38
CA ASN A 341 -5.75 -12.26 15.43
C ASN A 341 -5.21 -10.95 16.00
N SER A 342 -4.18 -10.99 16.84
CA SER A 342 -3.53 -9.79 17.38
C SER A 342 -2.91 -8.91 16.29
N PHE A 343 -2.40 -9.51 15.22
CA PHE A 343 -1.91 -8.77 14.07
C PHE A 343 -3.04 -7.99 13.37
N LEU A 344 -4.20 -8.63 13.21
CA LEU A 344 -5.36 -8.06 12.51
C LEU A 344 -5.92 -6.81 13.20
N ASP A 345 -5.69 -6.66 14.50
CA ASP A 345 -6.22 -5.55 15.28
C ASP A 345 -5.38 -4.27 15.24
N GLY A 346 -4.12 -4.33 14.79
CA GLY A 346 -3.22 -3.17 14.89
C GLY A 346 -2.26 -2.95 13.72
N SER A 347 -2.08 -3.93 12.83
CA SER A 347 -0.99 -3.92 11.85
C SER A 347 -1.42 -4.27 10.42
N ILE A 348 -2.73 -4.37 10.14
CA ILE A 348 -3.23 -4.60 8.78
C ILE A 348 -2.81 -3.44 7.90
N TYR A 349 -2.19 -3.78 6.77
CA TYR A 349 -1.95 -2.85 5.68
C TYR A 349 -2.43 -3.49 4.38
N SER A 350 -3.29 -2.77 3.67
CA SER A 350 -3.89 -3.22 2.43
C SER A 350 -4.10 -2.05 1.49
N GLN A 351 -4.36 -2.39 0.23
CA GLN A 351 -4.66 -1.46 -0.84
C GLN A 351 -6.07 -0.85 -0.78
N VAL A 352 -6.89 -1.22 0.21
CA VAL A 352 -8.21 -0.62 0.45
C VAL A 352 -8.25 -0.02 1.83
N GLN A 353 -8.46 1.28 1.88
CA GLN A 353 -8.55 2.03 3.11
C GLN A 353 -9.77 2.94 3.09
N ALA A 354 -10.42 3.04 4.24
CA ALA A 354 -11.50 3.98 4.46
C ALA A 354 -11.35 4.66 5.81
N MET A 355 -11.87 5.88 5.89
CA MET A 355 -12.13 6.52 7.15
C MET A 355 -13.19 5.70 7.92
N LEU A 356 -13.19 5.77 9.24
CA LEU A 356 -14.26 5.29 10.10
C LEU A 356 -15.05 6.49 10.65
N PRO A 357 -16.29 6.30 11.16
CA PRO A 357 -17.07 7.38 11.76
C PRO A 357 -16.37 8.13 12.89
N ASN A 358 -15.44 7.47 13.59
CA ASN A 358 -14.63 8.08 14.65
C ASN A 358 -13.46 8.96 14.14
N GLY A 359 -13.28 9.07 12.82
CA GLY A 359 -12.24 9.90 12.20
C GLY A 359 -10.87 9.21 12.05
N ASN A 360 -10.76 7.91 12.32
CA ASN A 360 -9.54 7.14 12.09
C ASN A 360 -9.57 6.42 10.75
N TRP A 361 -8.43 6.40 10.06
CA TRP A 361 -8.26 5.55 8.87
C TRP A 361 -8.04 4.09 9.25
N GLN A 362 -8.64 3.19 8.47
CA GLN A 362 -8.51 1.76 8.66
C GLN A 362 -8.31 1.03 7.33
N SER A 363 -7.43 0.02 7.34
CA SER A 363 -7.27 -0.92 6.22
C SER A 363 -8.33 -2.01 6.29
N PHE A 364 -8.88 -2.34 5.14
CA PHE A 364 -9.84 -3.43 4.93
C PHE A 364 -9.11 -4.55 4.20
N ALA A 365 -9.23 -5.77 4.69
CA ALA A 365 -8.59 -6.93 4.07
C ALA A 365 -9.45 -8.18 4.20
N ASN A 366 -9.52 -8.93 3.12
CA ASN A 366 -10.22 -10.21 3.05
C ASN A 366 -9.23 -11.37 3.15
N ILE A 367 -8.04 -11.18 2.58
CA ILE A 367 -7.07 -12.24 2.34
C ILE A 367 -5.75 -11.97 3.07
N GLY A 368 -5.23 -13.01 3.73
CA GLY A 368 -3.91 -13.07 4.35
C GLY A 368 -2.90 -13.69 3.39
N LEU A 369 -1.76 -13.03 3.27
CA LEU A 369 -0.59 -13.51 2.57
C LEU A 369 0.46 -13.90 3.61
N GLN A 370 1.01 -15.10 3.48
CA GLN A 370 2.01 -15.62 4.41
C GLN A 370 3.19 -16.22 3.66
N GLU A 371 4.37 -16.18 4.29
CA GLU A 371 5.54 -16.94 3.90
C GLU A 371 6.03 -17.77 5.08
N ASP A 372 6.40 -19.03 4.83
CA ASP A 372 6.93 -19.96 5.82
C ASP A 372 8.38 -20.33 5.50
N ALA A 373 9.20 -20.59 6.52
CA ALA A 373 10.52 -21.18 6.38
C ALA A 373 10.47 -22.71 6.57
N TYR A 374 11.16 -23.43 5.68
CA TYR A 374 11.31 -24.88 5.71
C TYR A 374 12.79 -25.25 5.69
N TYR A 375 13.20 -26.14 6.58
CA TYR A 375 14.55 -26.69 6.56
C TYR A 375 14.66 -27.90 5.63
N ASN A 376 15.42 -27.78 4.54
CA ASN A 376 15.69 -28.89 3.65
C ASN A 376 16.84 -29.73 4.20
N LYS A 377 16.51 -30.85 4.86
CA LYS A 377 17.49 -31.79 5.42
C LYS A 377 18.45 -32.38 4.39
N LYS A 378 18.06 -32.50 3.11
CA LYS A 378 18.91 -33.05 2.05
C LYS A 378 19.97 -32.06 1.58
N LEU A 379 19.62 -30.78 1.54
CA LEU A 379 20.50 -29.71 1.05
C LEU A 379 21.18 -28.92 2.20
N GLY A 380 20.83 -29.21 3.45
CA GLY A 380 21.42 -28.56 4.63
C GLY A 380 21.14 -27.06 4.72
N GLN A 381 20.06 -26.59 4.08
CA GLN A 381 19.72 -25.17 3.99
C GLN A 381 18.23 -24.93 4.16
N TYR A 382 17.88 -23.75 4.65
CA TYR A 382 16.50 -23.34 4.73
C TYR A 382 16.01 -22.68 3.44
N TYR A 383 14.70 -22.73 3.24
CA TYR A 383 13.99 -22.11 2.15
C TYR A 383 12.74 -21.40 2.66
N SER A 384 12.42 -20.26 2.06
CA SER A 384 11.18 -19.52 2.33
C SER A 384 10.17 -19.77 1.20
N ALA A 385 8.89 -19.96 1.53
CA ALA A 385 7.82 -20.13 0.54
C ALA A 385 6.55 -19.41 0.89
N HIS A 386 5.98 -18.77 -0.13
CA HIS A 386 4.63 -18.25 -0.08
C HIS A 386 3.61 -19.38 0.07
N LYS A 387 2.72 -19.20 1.04
CA LYS A 387 1.52 -20.02 1.20
C LYS A 387 0.46 -19.62 0.19
N GLU A 388 -0.50 -20.53 0.00
CA GLU A 388 -1.74 -20.19 -0.67
C GLU A 388 -2.40 -19.03 0.09
N PRO A 389 -3.00 -18.04 -0.60
CA PRO A 389 -3.73 -16.98 0.07
C PRO A 389 -4.90 -17.56 0.87
N GLU A 390 -4.99 -17.16 2.13
CA GLU A 390 -6.03 -17.66 3.04
C GLU A 390 -6.99 -16.55 3.40
N ARG A 391 -8.27 -16.87 3.59
CA ARG A 391 -9.23 -15.92 4.15
C ARG A 391 -8.81 -15.56 5.57
N LEU A 392 -8.89 -14.28 5.93
CA LEU A 392 -8.62 -13.82 7.29
C LEU A 392 -9.78 -14.16 8.23
N PRO A 393 -9.64 -15.11 9.15
CA PRO A 393 -10.66 -15.37 10.16
C PRO A 393 -10.72 -14.20 11.15
N GLY A 394 -11.91 -13.75 11.51
CA GLY A 394 -12.07 -12.67 12.51
C GLY A 394 -11.61 -11.28 12.06
N SER A 395 -11.42 -11.04 10.76
CA SER A 395 -11.13 -9.68 10.25
C SER A 395 -12.29 -8.74 10.60
N LYS A 396 -11.99 -7.69 11.38
CA LYS A 396 -12.97 -6.66 11.75
C LYS A 396 -13.38 -5.79 10.56
N TYR A 397 -12.54 -5.65 9.56
CA TYR A 397 -12.75 -4.74 8.42
C TYR A 397 -12.47 -5.46 7.11
N TYR A 398 -13.51 -5.68 6.31
CA TYR A 398 -13.42 -6.42 5.05
C TYR A 398 -14.43 -5.90 4.02
N ILE A 399 -14.30 -6.37 2.78
CA ILE A 399 -15.18 -5.99 1.67
C ILE A 399 -16.13 -7.15 1.34
N ALA A 400 -17.43 -6.87 1.26
CA ALA A 400 -18.44 -7.81 0.77
C ALA A 400 -18.68 -7.58 -0.75
N PRO A 401 -19.11 -8.59 -1.53
CA PRO A 401 -19.79 -9.83 -1.11
C PRO A 401 -18.90 -11.03 -0.81
N PHE A 402 -17.58 -10.84 -0.68
CA PHE A 402 -16.64 -11.94 -0.44
C PHE A 402 -16.90 -12.64 0.92
N LEU A 403 -17.78 -13.65 0.91
CA LEU A 403 -18.29 -14.32 2.11
C LEU A 403 -18.09 -15.85 2.12
N THR A 404 -17.70 -16.46 1.00
CA THR A 404 -17.51 -17.91 0.85
C THR A 404 -16.07 -18.29 0.46
N ASP A 405 -15.80 -19.59 0.32
CA ASP A 405 -14.52 -20.30 0.15
C ASP A 405 -13.77 -20.01 -1.18
N PHE A 406 -13.71 -18.75 -1.63
CA PHE A 406 -13.23 -18.32 -2.95
C PHE A 406 -13.97 -18.94 -4.15
N SER A 407 -14.86 -19.91 -3.93
CA SER A 407 -15.44 -20.75 -4.98
C SER A 407 -16.92 -20.49 -5.25
N ALA A 408 -17.61 -19.80 -4.34
CA ALA A 408 -19.07 -19.77 -4.33
C ALA A 408 -19.65 -18.36 -4.17
N VAL A 409 -19.57 -17.53 -5.21
CA VAL A 409 -20.70 -16.62 -5.47
C VAL A 409 -21.69 -17.42 -6.30
N ARG A 410 -22.59 -18.14 -5.62
CA ARG A 410 -23.70 -18.80 -6.32
C ARG A 410 -24.77 -17.73 -6.54
N SER A 411 -24.96 -17.31 -7.79
CA SER A 411 -26.17 -16.58 -8.17
C SER A 411 -27.39 -17.34 -7.65
N ILE A 412 -28.33 -16.63 -7.04
CA ILE A 412 -29.57 -17.19 -6.47
C ILE A 412 -30.45 -17.80 -7.58
N TYR A 413 -30.14 -17.52 -8.86
CA TYR A 413 -30.97 -17.91 -10.01
C TYR A 413 -30.36 -18.96 -10.96
N ASN A 414 -29.13 -19.44 -10.72
CA ASN A 414 -28.58 -20.49 -11.57
C ASN A 414 -29.04 -21.88 -11.13
N GLY A 415 -30.03 -22.40 -11.87
CA GLY A 415 -30.28 -23.85 -11.97
C GLY A 415 -29.03 -24.60 -12.49
N PRO A 416 -29.14 -25.93 -12.65
CA PRO A 416 -27.99 -26.78 -12.98
C PRO A 416 -27.23 -26.27 -14.21
N ILE A 417 -25.90 -26.19 -14.06
CA ILE A 417 -24.90 -25.66 -15.01
C ILE A 417 -24.96 -26.30 -16.41
N ASP A 418 -25.71 -27.38 -16.59
CA ASP A 418 -25.73 -28.19 -17.81
C ASP A 418 -26.76 -27.73 -18.88
N THR A 419 -27.42 -26.58 -18.74
CA THR A 419 -28.49 -26.17 -19.67
C THR A 419 -28.40 -24.78 -20.29
N ILE A 420 -27.28 -24.06 -20.16
CA ILE A 420 -27.11 -22.78 -20.87
C ILE A 420 -26.52 -23.03 -22.26
N ASP A 421 -27.37 -23.49 -23.17
CA ASP A 421 -27.27 -23.18 -24.59
C ASP A 421 -27.55 -21.68 -24.77
N LYS A 422 -26.52 -20.82 -24.84
CA LYS A 422 -26.63 -19.48 -25.44
C LYS A 422 -25.30 -19.01 -26.00
N GLU A 423 -25.09 -19.27 -27.29
CA GLU A 423 -24.30 -18.40 -28.14
C GLU A 423 -24.83 -16.95 -28.02
N ASN A 424 -23.96 -16.00 -27.66
CA ASN A 424 -24.10 -14.55 -27.89
C ASN A 424 -24.86 -13.64 -26.88
N SER A 425 -25.07 -14.02 -25.61
CA SER A 425 -25.36 -12.98 -24.58
C SER A 425 -24.75 -13.33 -23.21
N GLU A 426 -23.50 -12.93 -22.98
CA GLU A 426 -22.90 -12.99 -21.65
C GLU A 426 -23.59 -11.95 -20.76
N GLN A 427 -24.48 -12.38 -19.87
CA GLN A 427 -25.09 -11.52 -18.85
C GLN A 427 -24.37 -11.74 -17.52
N TYR A 428 -23.88 -10.66 -16.91
CA TYR A 428 -23.22 -10.69 -15.61
C TYR A 428 -24.11 -10.06 -14.55
N GLU A 429 -24.35 -10.78 -13.45
CA GLU A 429 -24.95 -10.21 -12.25
C GLU A 429 -23.86 -9.39 -11.52
N LEU A 430 -24.19 -8.11 -11.26
CA LEU A 430 -23.28 -7.15 -10.64
C LEU A 430 -23.68 -6.93 -9.18
N GLU A 431 -22.79 -7.27 -8.26
CA GLU A 431 -22.97 -7.03 -6.83
C GLU A 431 -22.14 -5.80 -6.41
N PRO A 432 -22.73 -4.83 -5.69
CA PRO A 432 -21.97 -3.68 -5.22
C PRO A 432 -20.94 -4.09 -4.17
N LEU A 433 -19.77 -3.46 -4.20
CA LEU A 433 -18.80 -3.61 -3.14
C LEU A 433 -19.22 -2.85 -1.89
N LEU A 434 -19.22 -3.53 -0.74
CA LEU A 434 -19.61 -2.93 0.54
C LEU A 434 -18.44 -2.94 1.52
N LEU A 435 -18.23 -1.82 2.20
CA LEU A 435 -17.28 -1.71 3.31
C LEU A 435 -17.97 -2.20 4.59
N VAL A 436 -17.49 -3.32 5.15
CA VAL A 436 -18.10 -3.97 6.31
C VAL A 436 -17.19 -3.86 7.52
N MET A 437 -17.81 -3.54 8.66
CA MET A 437 -17.22 -3.56 9.99
C MET A 437 -17.91 -4.65 10.82
N ALA A 438 -17.19 -5.71 11.13
CA ALA A 438 -17.65 -6.79 12.00
C ALA A 438 -17.16 -6.62 13.44
N THR A 439 -17.92 -7.15 14.39
CA THR A 439 -17.45 -7.33 15.76
C THR A 439 -16.35 -8.38 15.82
N ALA A 440 -15.52 -8.36 16.88
CA ALA A 440 -14.38 -9.28 17.02
C ALA A 440 -14.76 -10.78 16.98
N ALA A 441 -16.03 -11.13 17.24
CA ALA A 441 -16.55 -12.49 17.14
C ALA A 441 -17.23 -12.81 15.79
N ASN A 442 -17.25 -11.87 14.84
CA ASN A 442 -18.02 -11.93 13.58
C ASN A 442 -19.53 -12.19 13.77
N THR A 443 -20.07 -11.92 14.95
CA THR A 443 -21.48 -12.17 15.30
C THR A 443 -22.41 -11.06 14.84
N GLU A 444 -21.88 -9.84 14.66
CA GLU A 444 -22.61 -8.68 14.16
C GLU A 444 -21.80 -8.04 13.04
N GLN A 445 -22.47 -7.68 11.95
CA GLN A 445 -21.89 -7.06 10.76
C GLN A 445 -22.60 -5.73 10.50
N ASN A 446 -21.85 -4.64 10.57
CA ASN A 446 -22.33 -3.30 10.23
C ASN A 446 -21.77 -2.90 8.87
N ILE A 447 -22.61 -2.34 8.01
CA ILE A 447 -22.18 -1.89 6.68
C ILE A 447 -21.95 -0.38 6.77
N LEU A 448 -20.72 0.06 6.54
CA LEU A 448 -20.36 1.47 6.57
C LEU A 448 -20.94 2.21 5.36
N GLY A 449 -20.88 1.57 4.19
CA GLY A 449 -21.26 2.16 2.93
C GLY A 449 -20.94 1.28 1.74
N LYS A 450 -21.36 1.71 0.56
CA LYS A 450 -21.01 1.07 -0.71
C LYS A 450 -19.94 1.88 -1.44
N ILE A 451 -19.03 1.17 -2.10
CA ILE A 451 -18.06 1.75 -3.03
C ILE A 451 -18.81 1.99 -4.35
N PRO A 452 -18.98 3.25 -4.79
CA PRO A 452 -19.81 3.51 -5.96
C PRO A 452 -19.19 2.92 -7.24
N ASN A 453 -19.98 2.63 -8.26
CA ASN A 453 -19.53 2.26 -9.62
C ASN A 453 -18.51 1.10 -9.75
N ILE A 454 -18.20 0.37 -8.68
CA ILE A 454 -17.25 -0.75 -8.67
C ILE A 454 -18.03 -1.98 -8.19
N TYR A 455 -18.03 -3.03 -9.01
CA TYR A 455 -18.90 -4.18 -8.83
C TYR A 455 -18.13 -5.50 -8.88
N TRP A 456 -18.57 -6.42 -8.03
CA TRP A 456 -18.24 -7.83 -8.09
C TRP A 456 -19.10 -8.51 -9.15
N THR A 457 -18.53 -9.46 -9.88
CA THR A 457 -19.26 -10.30 -10.82
C THR A 457 -19.58 -11.65 -10.21
N ALA A 458 -20.85 -12.04 -10.16
CA ALA A 458 -21.25 -13.34 -9.61
C ALA A 458 -20.71 -14.54 -10.43
N SER A 459 -20.25 -14.29 -11.67
CA SER A 459 -19.67 -15.29 -12.57
C SER A 459 -18.31 -14.83 -13.11
N PRO A 460 -17.39 -15.74 -13.45
CA PRO A 460 -16.10 -15.38 -14.01
C PRO A 460 -16.25 -14.67 -15.36
N ILE A 461 -15.51 -13.58 -15.53
CA ILE A 461 -15.48 -12.82 -16.78
C ILE A 461 -14.56 -13.52 -17.78
N THR A 462 -15.02 -13.64 -19.02
CA THR A 462 -14.34 -14.30 -20.15
C THR A 462 -13.59 -13.32 -21.05
N ARG A 463 -13.97 -12.03 -21.06
CA ARG A 463 -13.37 -10.97 -21.86
C ARG A 463 -13.16 -9.68 -21.05
N TYR A 464 -12.07 -8.96 -21.31
CA TYR A 464 -11.75 -7.70 -20.63
C TYR A 464 -11.88 -6.51 -21.58
N GLY A 465 -12.04 -5.31 -21.02
CA GLY A 465 -12.18 -4.07 -21.78
C GLY A 465 -13.58 -3.46 -21.68
N LEU A 466 -13.90 -2.59 -22.64
CA LEU A 466 -15.13 -1.80 -22.64
C LEU A 466 -16.35 -2.62 -23.07
N TYR A 467 -17.45 -2.42 -22.37
CA TYR A 467 -18.78 -2.96 -22.65
C TYR A 467 -19.80 -1.83 -22.68
N GLU A 468 -20.76 -1.92 -23.59
CA GLU A 468 -21.94 -1.06 -23.59
C GLU A 468 -23.17 -1.93 -23.33
N GLU A 469 -23.96 -1.60 -22.31
CA GLU A 469 -25.16 -2.34 -21.94
C GLU A 469 -26.20 -1.36 -21.37
N ASN A 470 -27.43 -1.40 -21.90
CA ASN A 470 -28.53 -0.52 -21.49
C ASN A 470 -28.16 0.97 -21.40
N GLY A 471 -27.40 1.47 -22.38
CA GLY A 471 -26.96 2.88 -22.45
C GLY A 471 -25.85 3.27 -21.46
N ASN A 472 -25.34 2.31 -20.67
CA ASN A 472 -24.22 2.52 -19.76
C ASN A 472 -22.94 1.94 -20.34
N THR A 473 -21.81 2.57 -20.03
CA THR A 473 -20.49 2.04 -20.40
C THR A 473 -19.80 1.46 -19.17
N TYR A 474 -19.37 0.22 -19.30
CA TYR A 474 -18.65 -0.53 -18.28
C TYR A 474 -17.24 -0.88 -18.76
N LEU A 475 -16.32 -1.05 -17.83
CA LEU A 475 -14.97 -1.54 -18.06
C LEU A 475 -14.74 -2.76 -17.18
N ALA A 476 -14.62 -3.93 -17.79
CA ALA A 476 -14.27 -5.17 -17.10
C ALA A 476 -12.76 -5.32 -17.05
N ILE A 477 -12.21 -5.54 -15.85
CA ILE A 477 -10.78 -5.70 -15.60
C ILE A 477 -10.50 -6.99 -14.81
N PRO A 478 -9.36 -7.66 -15.05
CA PRO A 478 -8.97 -8.85 -14.29
C PRO A 478 -8.64 -8.51 -12.84
N SER A 479 -8.75 -9.52 -11.96
CA SER A 479 -8.44 -9.45 -10.52
C SER A 479 -7.01 -9.07 -10.14
N GLY A 480 -6.12 -8.91 -11.13
CA GLY A 480 -4.68 -8.80 -10.94
C GLY A 480 -4.00 -10.14 -10.72
N TRP A 481 -4.70 -11.18 -10.22
CA TRP A 481 -4.14 -12.51 -9.91
C TRP A 481 -4.31 -13.55 -11.03
N VAL A 482 -4.95 -13.18 -12.12
CA VAL A 482 -5.10 -14.03 -13.31
C VAL A 482 -3.71 -14.37 -13.87
N GLY A 483 -3.44 -15.66 -14.09
CA GLY A 483 -2.15 -16.15 -14.57
C GLY A 483 -1.04 -16.24 -13.52
N ARG A 484 -1.27 -15.83 -12.27
CA ARG A 484 -0.29 -15.96 -11.18
C ARG A 484 -0.32 -17.37 -10.58
N LYS A 485 0.81 -17.78 -10.01
CA LYS A 485 0.92 -19.03 -9.25
C LYS A 485 0.95 -18.71 -7.77
N PHE A 486 0.17 -19.44 -6.98
CA PHE A 486 0.19 -19.30 -5.52
C PHE A 486 1.43 -19.96 -4.88
N HIS A 487 2.14 -20.81 -5.64
CA HIS A 487 3.39 -21.46 -5.20
C HIS A 487 4.46 -21.45 -6.30
N ILE A 488 5.74 -21.42 -5.90
CA ILE A 488 6.89 -21.50 -6.83
C ILE A 488 7.09 -22.97 -7.28
N LYS A 489 7.44 -23.18 -8.56
CA LYS A 489 7.59 -24.51 -9.20
C LYS A 489 8.54 -25.48 -8.48
N ASN A 490 9.64 -24.97 -7.89
CA ASN A 490 10.59 -25.78 -7.12
C ASN A 490 10.10 -26.12 -5.70
N PHE A 491 8.98 -25.53 -5.28
CA PHE A 491 8.44 -25.66 -3.92
C PHE A 491 7.34 -26.73 -3.82
N PHE A 492 6.66 -27.05 -4.93
CA PHE A 492 5.74 -28.20 -4.98
C PHE A 492 6.43 -29.51 -4.58
N SER A 493 7.68 -29.73 -5.00
CA SER A 493 8.46 -30.90 -4.60
C SER A 493 8.90 -30.86 -3.13
N VAL A 494 8.98 -29.68 -2.51
CA VAL A 494 9.37 -29.50 -1.10
C VAL A 494 8.17 -29.70 -0.17
N LEU A 495 7.00 -29.10 -0.47
CA LEU A 495 5.78 -29.21 0.35
C LEU A 495 5.17 -30.61 0.33
N PHE A 496 5.20 -31.30 -0.82
CA PHE A 496 4.48 -32.56 -1.01
C PHE A 496 5.37 -33.81 -0.95
N GLY A 497 6.67 -33.67 -0.72
CA GLY A 497 7.60 -34.79 -0.48
C GLY A 497 7.84 -35.74 -1.67
N GLU A 498 7.06 -35.65 -2.75
CA GLU A 498 7.12 -36.45 -3.98
C GLU A 498 6.86 -35.56 -5.20
N GLN A 499 7.36 -35.96 -6.38
CA GLN A 499 6.97 -35.33 -7.63
C GLN A 499 5.46 -35.52 -7.82
N GLN A 500 4.67 -34.45 -7.64
CA GLN A 500 3.26 -34.49 -8.00
C GLN A 500 3.12 -34.89 -9.48
N SER A 501 2.19 -35.80 -9.77
CA SER A 501 1.88 -36.17 -11.16
C SER A 501 1.50 -34.92 -11.97
N ASN A 502 1.79 -34.94 -13.28
CA ASN A 502 1.44 -33.84 -14.18
C ASN A 502 -0.07 -33.51 -14.12
N GLU A 503 -0.92 -34.52 -13.94
CA GLU A 503 -2.38 -34.36 -13.79
C GLU A 503 -2.76 -33.51 -12.58
N ARG A 504 -2.11 -33.73 -11.42
CA ARG A 504 -2.37 -32.93 -10.21
C ARG A 504 -1.91 -31.49 -10.39
N GLN A 505 -0.77 -31.27 -11.05
CA GLN A 505 -0.28 -29.93 -11.34
C GLN A 505 -1.22 -29.17 -12.29
N ILE A 506 -1.74 -29.85 -13.32
CA ILE A 506 -2.72 -29.26 -14.25
C ILE A 506 -4.04 -28.95 -13.53
N ALA A 507 -4.56 -29.88 -12.72
CA ALA A 507 -5.78 -29.66 -11.95
C ALA A 507 -5.65 -28.46 -11.01
N GLU A 508 -4.49 -28.30 -10.37
CA GLU A 508 -4.20 -27.18 -9.50
C GLU A 508 -4.09 -25.85 -10.25
N LEU A 509 -3.41 -25.82 -11.41
CA LEU A 509 -3.35 -24.63 -12.26
C LEU A 509 -4.74 -24.21 -12.74
N ASN A 510 -5.56 -25.18 -13.18
CA ASN A 510 -6.94 -24.92 -13.59
C ASN A 510 -7.80 -24.41 -12.42
N ARG A 511 -7.59 -24.94 -11.21
CA ARG A 511 -8.25 -24.46 -9.99
C ARG A 511 -7.87 -23.00 -9.72
N ILE A 512 -6.58 -22.68 -9.70
CA ILE A 512 -6.08 -21.33 -9.47
C ILE A 512 -6.62 -20.36 -10.53
N GLU A 513 -6.57 -20.75 -11.80
CA GLU A 513 -7.08 -19.91 -12.89
C GLU A 513 -8.57 -19.61 -12.74
N ARG A 514 -9.38 -20.64 -12.44
CA ARG A 514 -10.81 -20.46 -12.18
C ARG A 514 -11.06 -19.53 -11.00
N LEU A 515 -10.33 -19.71 -9.89
CA LEU A 515 -10.44 -18.85 -8.72
C LEU A 515 -10.09 -17.40 -9.08
N SER A 516 -8.94 -17.18 -9.74
CA SER A 516 -8.50 -15.84 -10.15
C SER A 516 -9.50 -15.11 -11.06
N ARG A 517 -10.20 -15.84 -11.94
CA ARG A 517 -11.23 -15.26 -12.84
C ARG A 517 -12.54 -14.94 -12.13
N ASN A 518 -12.87 -15.61 -11.03
CA ASN A 518 -14.04 -15.29 -10.21
C ASN A 518 -13.87 -13.98 -9.43
N MET A 519 -12.66 -13.40 -9.43
CA MET A 519 -12.28 -12.25 -8.60
C MET A 519 -12.20 -10.95 -9.42
N ASN A 520 -12.71 -10.97 -10.65
CA ASN A 520 -12.65 -9.84 -11.59
C ASN A 520 -13.55 -8.68 -11.14
N CYS A 521 -13.28 -7.49 -11.69
CA CYS A 521 -14.00 -6.27 -11.35
C CYS A 521 -14.67 -5.67 -12.58
N ILE A 522 -15.89 -5.18 -12.38
CA ILE A 522 -16.59 -4.35 -13.36
C ILE A 522 -16.71 -2.94 -12.82
N ILE A 523 -16.28 -1.97 -13.62
CA ILE A 523 -16.33 -0.56 -13.28
C ILE A 523 -17.31 0.13 -14.22
N LYS A 524 -18.33 0.80 -13.68
CA LYS A 524 -19.22 1.65 -14.47
C LYS A 524 -18.54 3.00 -14.70
N ILE A 525 -18.21 3.31 -15.95
CA ILE A 525 -17.41 4.50 -16.30
C ILE A 525 -18.23 5.62 -16.94
N ASP A 526 -19.43 5.33 -17.47
CA ASP A 526 -20.35 6.35 -17.99
C ASP A 526 -21.83 5.97 -17.79
N GLU A 527 -22.63 7.00 -17.62
CA GLU A 527 -24.09 7.01 -17.70
C GLU A 527 -24.44 7.98 -18.83
N ARG A 528 -24.83 7.45 -20.00
CA ARG A 528 -25.48 8.31 -20.99
C ARG A 528 -26.87 8.62 -20.45
N LYS A 529 -27.09 9.87 -20.06
CA LYS A 529 -28.41 10.39 -19.69
C LYS A 529 -29.31 10.47 -20.92
#